data_AF-D3AV82-F1
#
_entry.id   AF-D3AV82-F1
#
_cell.length_a   1.000
_cell.length_b   1.000
_cell.length_c   1.000
_cell.angle_alpha   90.00
_cell.angle_beta   90.00
_cell.angle_gamma   90.00
#
_symmetry.space_group_name_H-M   'P 1'
#
loop_
_entity.id
_entity.type
_entity.pdbx_description
1 polymer ?
#
loop_
_entity_poly.entity_id
_entity_poly.type
_entity_poly.pdbx_seq_one_letter_code
_entity_poly.pdbx_strand_id
1 'polypeptide(L)'
;VSECTGRFLKSTNGDGILVIDDYGPVCFSYASDDRSVLNTLEDGDAVSMKTGLIMETWPGQTTVYGCELLRKGSRASIDPHTLASLMEMGQIEKAPLSPMFYARDTLFISTDRAAHPTCGTEDGSFSSIIDPLIVPSENGQANFGGKGDGYISLWDGAMAVRTGDSYTLFLSDGTVEYEGHFFQESDLSEDTLEWLEFYNGLPEEDRLSISYVPHELLPKGDPGNRVGGSD
;
A
#
# COMPACT_ATOMS: atom_id res chain seq x y z
N VAL A 1 -21.85 17.41 -17.94
CA VAL A 1 -21.26 16.18 -17.35
C VAL A 1 -19.78 16.26 -17.65
N SER A 2 -18.94 16.18 -16.62
CA SER A 2 -17.49 16.23 -16.75
C SER A 2 -16.93 14.85 -16.48
N GLU A 3 -15.79 14.51 -17.06
CA GLU A 3 -15.08 13.28 -16.75
C GLU A 3 -14.02 13.59 -15.70
N CYS A 4 -14.01 12.82 -14.62
CA CYS A 4 -13.10 12.96 -13.50
C CYS A 4 -12.46 11.62 -13.20
N THR A 5 -11.15 11.61 -12.99
CA THR A 5 -10.41 10.44 -12.52
C THR A 5 -10.13 10.57 -11.03
N GLY A 6 -10.05 9.44 -10.34
CA GLY A 6 -9.74 9.43 -8.92
C GLY A 6 -9.69 8.03 -8.34
N ARG A 7 -9.76 7.95 -7.01
CA ARG A 7 -9.82 6.69 -6.24
C ARG A 7 -11.22 6.48 -5.70
N PHE A 8 -11.76 5.27 -5.88
CA PHE A 8 -13.05 4.89 -5.34
C PHE A 8 -12.95 4.48 -3.86
N LEU A 9 -13.95 4.83 -3.08
CA LEU A 9 -14.14 4.35 -1.70
C LEU A 9 -15.59 3.94 -1.50
N LYS A 10 -15.81 2.81 -0.83
CA LYS A 10 -17.13 2.39 -0.37
C LYS A 10 -17.59 3.34 0.73
N SER A 11 -18.79 3.89 0.54
CA SER A 11 -19.39 4.77 1.53
C SER A 11 -20.31 3.99 2.47
N THR A 12 -20.36 4.41 3.72
CA THR A 12 -21.43 4.06 4.66
C THR A 12 -22.74 4.81 4.35
N ASN A 13 -22.65 5.92 3.60
CA ASN A 13 -23.77 6.81 3.26
C ASN A 13 -23.78 7.12 1.75
N GLY A 14 -24.73 6.55 1.00
CA GLY A 14 -24.85 6.78 -0.44
C GLY A 14 -24.25 5.65 -1.29
N ASP A 15 -23.99 5.90 -2.58
CA ASP A 15 -23.51 4.87 -3.50
C ASP A 15 -21.97 4.73 -3.52
N GLY A 16 -21.23 5.75 -3.07
CA GLY A 16 -19.77 5.71 -2.97
C GLY A 16 -19.14 7.09 -2.79
N ILE A 17 -17.81 7.10 -2.65
CA ILE A 17 -16.99 8.31 -2.61
C ILE A 17 -15.94 8.21 -3.73
N LEU A 18 -15.75 9.32 -4.45
CA LEU A 18 -14.66 9.51 -5.40
C LEU A 18 -13.67 10.50 -4.78
N VAL A 19 -12.45 10.06 -4.51
CA VAL A 19 -11.33 10.94 -4.12
C VAL A 19 -10.66 11.41 -5.39
N ILE A 20 -10.92 12.67 -5.77
CA ILE A 20 -10.39 13.27 -6.99
C ILE A 20 -9.04 13.90 -6.66
N ASP A 21 -8.03 13.60 -7.48
CA ASP A 21 -6.68 14.17 -7.34
C ASP A 21 -6.76 15.72 -7.34
N ASP A 22 -6.04 16.37 -6.42
CA ASP A 22 -6.01 17.84 -6.22
C ASP A 22 -7.35 18.53 -5.87
N TYR A 23 -8.45 17.79 -5.70
CA TYR A 23 -9.75 18.32 -5.29
C TYR A 23 -10.23 17.75 -3.94
N GLY A 24 -10.00 16.45 -3.71
CA GLY A 24 -10.40 15.75 -2.48
C GLY A 24 -11.66 14.90 -2.64
N PRO A 25 -12.27 14.46 -1.51
CA PRO A 25 -13.34 13.48 -1.51
C PRO A 25 -14.69 14.08 -1.93
N VAL A 26 -15.40 13.34 -2.78
CA VAL A 26 -16.75 13.67 -3.26
C VAL A 26 -17.67 12.48 -3.08
N CYS A 27 -18.67 12.59 -2.21
CA CYS A 27 -19.74 11.61 -2.10
C CYS A 27 -20.62 11.68 -3.35
N PHE A 28 -21.00 10.52 -3.89
CA PHE A 28 -21.84 10.48 -5.07
C PHE A 28 -23.07 9.60 -4.93
N SER A 29 -24.08 9.98 -5.69
CA SER A 29 -25.24 9.14 -6.03
C SER A 29 -25.09 8.65 -7.46
N TYR A 30 -25.30 7.36 -7.68
CA TYR A 30 -25.22 6.76 -9.02
C TYR A 30 -26.57 6.89 -9.70
N ALA A 31 -26.61 7.59 -10.84
CA ALA A 31 -27.84 7.90 -11.54
C ALA A 31 -28.52 6.66 -12.15
N SER A 32 -27.75 5.61 -12.40
CA SER A 32 -28.24 4.34 -12.94
C SER A 32 -28.66 3.39 -11.82
N ASP A 33 -29.76 2.67 -12.03
CA ASP A 33 -30.17 1.59 -11.12
C ASP A 33 -29.25 0.36 -11.22
N ASP A 34 -28.61 0.17 -12.37
CA ASP A 34 -27.60 -0.87 -12.57
C ASP A 34 -26.28 -0.49 -11.89
N ARG A 35 -26.05 -1.06 -10.71
CA ARG A 35 -24.85 -0.87 -9.88
C ARG A 35 -23.81 -1.98 -10.07
N SER A 36 -23.94 -2.81 -11.11
CA SER A 36 -23.05 -3.95 -11.34
C SER A 36 -21.57 -3.55 -11.33
N VAL A 37 -21.22 -2.45 -12.00
CA VAL A 37 -19.84 -1.92 -11.99
C VAL A 37 -19.37 -1.56 -10.58
N LEU A 38 -20.18 -0.85 -9.79
CA LEU A 38 -19.82 -0.43 -8.43
C LEU A 38 -19.59 -1.61 -7.49
N ASN A 39 -20.36 -2.68 -7.66
CA ASN A 39 -20.24 -3.89 -6.86
C ASN A 39 -18.92 -4.63 -7.09
N THR A 40 -18.21 -4.37 -8.19
CA THR A 40 -16.90 -4.94 -8.50
C THR A 40 -15.72 -4.11 -7.99
N LEU A 41 -15.99 -2.90 -7.50
CA LEU A 41 -14.97 -1.97 -7.05
C LEU A 41 -14.58 -2.22 -5.60
N GLU A 42 -13.30 -2.02 -5.32
CA GLU A 42 -12.71 -2.07 -3.99
C GLU A 42 -12.15 -0.70 -3.60
N ASP A 43 -11.97 -0.50 -2.29
CA ASP A 43 -11.40 0.74 -1.75
C ASP A 43 -10.01 0.97 -2.34
N GLY A 44 -9.82 2.11 -3.01
CA GLY A 44 -8.59 2.49 -3.67
C GLY A 44 -8.50 2.11 -5.14
N ASP A 45 -9.50 1.45 -5.73
CA ASP A 45 -9.54 1.25 -7.19
C ASP A 45 -9.48 2.60 -7.93
N ALA A 46 -8.64 2.69 -8.96
CA ALA A 46 -8.57 3.87 -9.80
C ALA A 46 -9.69 3.82 -10.83
N VAL A 47 -10.49 4.88 -10.88
CA VAL A 47 -11.71 4.92 -11.70
C VAL A 47 -11.80 6.21 -12.50
N SER A 48 -12.46 6.14 -13.65
CA SER A 48 -12.97 7.30 -14.38
C SER A 48 -14.48 7.38 -14.18
N MET A 49 -14.98 8.55 -13.78
CA MET A 49 -16.39 8.78 -13.55
C MET A 49 -16.90 10.01 -14.30
N LYS A 50 -18.10 9.87 -14.87
CA LYS A 50 -18.83 10.97 -15.50
C LYS A 50 -19.72 11.65 -14.47
N THR A 51 -19.31 12.82 -14.01
CA THR A 51 -19.92 13.54 -12.88
C THR A 51 -20.78 14.72 -13.34
N GLY A 52 -21.80 15.02 -12.54
CA GLY A 52 -22.56 16.26 -12.62
C GLY A 52 -21.76 17.44 -12.05
N LEU A 53 -22.47 18.52 -11.69
CA LEU A 53 -21.86 19.60 -10.93
C LEU A 53 -21.45 19.05 -9.54
N ILE A 54 -20.24 19.36 -9.09
CA ILE A 54 -19.80 19.04 -7.74
C ILE A 54 -20.18 20.20 -6.84
N MET A 55 -20.97 19.90 -5.82
CA MET A 55 -21.38 20.88 -4.82
C MET A 55 -20.19 21.19 -3.90
N GLU A 56 -19.98 22.47 -3.60
CA GLU A 56 -18.94 22.97 -2.70
C GLU A 56 -19.28 22.68 -1.23
N THR A 57 -19.33 21.40 -0.87
CA THR A 57 -19.47 20.87 0.49
C THR A 57 -18.23 20.06 0.88
N TRP A 58 -18.15 19.61 2.13
CA TRP A 58 -17.10 18.69 2.55
C TRP A 58 -17.68 17.44 3.24
N PRO A 59 -17.48 16.23 2.69
CA PRO A 59 -17.02 15.97 1.31
C PRO A 59 -17.92 16.67 0.27
N GLY A 60 -17.40 16.88 -0.94
CA GLY A 60 -18.20 17.38 -2.06
C GLY A 60 -19.36 16.44 -2.35
N GLN A 61 -20.40 16.90 -3.04
CA GLN A 61 -21.51 16.03 -3.44
C GLN A 61 -21.78 16.12 -4.94
N THR A 62 -22.02 14.98 -5.59
CA THR A 62 -22.38 14.95 -7.00
C THR A 62 -23.28 13.77 -7.38
N THR A 63 -23.71 13.78 -8.64
CA THR A 63 -24.37 12.64 -9.29
C THR A 63 -23.42 12.07 -10.34
N VAL A 64 -23.22 10.76 -10.34
CA VAL A 64 -22.40 10.04 -11.31
C VAL A 64 -23.30 9.34 -12.32
N TYR A 65 -23.00 9.52 -13.60
CA TYR A 65 -23.77 8.98 -14.74
C TYR A 65 -23.08 7.80 -15.42
N GLY A 66 -21.83 7.52 -15.07
CA GLY A 66 -21.06 6.41 -15.58
C GLY A 66 -19.77 6.24 -14.81
N CYS A 67 -19.32 4.99 -14.69
CA CYS A 67 -18.10 4.61 -13.98
C CYS A 67 -17.37 3.56 -14.80
N GLU A 68 -16.05 3.70 -14.90
CA GLU A 68 -15.14 2.75 -15.54
C GLU A 68 -13.96 2.49 -14.60
N LEU A 69 -13.65 1.21 -14.38
CA LEU A 69 -12.45 0.79 -13.66
C LEU A 69 -11.24 0.96 -14.59
N LEU A 70 -10.25 1.73 -14.16
CA LEU A 70 -9.02 1.96 -14.92
C LEU A 70 -7.93 0.96 -14.52
N ARG A 71 -7.71 0.81 -13.20
CA ARG A 71 -6.78 -0.17 -12.63
C ARG A 71 -7.22 -0.55 -11.22
N LYS A 72 -6.91 -1.77 -10.82
CA LYS A 72 -7.03 -2.18 -9.43
C LYS A 72 -6.09 -1.34 -8.55
N GLY A 73 -6.56 -1.02 -7.36
CA GLY A 73 -5.79 -0.23 -6.42
C GLY A 73 -6.06 -0.63 -4.99
N SER A 74 -5.39 0.06 -4.07
CA SER A 74 -5.47 -0.22 -2.64
C SER A 74 -5.84 1.05 -1.90
N ARG A 75 -6.57 0.89 -0.80
CA ARG A 75 -6.89 1.97 0.14
C ARG A 75 -5.63 2.71 0.63
N ALA A 76 -4.48 2.04 0.66
CA ALA A 76 -3.20 2.65 1.00
C ALA A 76 -2.74 3.74 0.02
N SER A 77 -3.27 3.74 -1.21
CA SER A 77 -3.00 4.79 -2.22
C SER A 77 -3.75 6.10 -1.98
N ILE A 78 -4.57 6.18 -0.92
CA ILE A 78 -5.34 7.36 -0.54
C ILE A 78 -4.67 7.98 0.69
N ASP A 79 -4.55 9.30 0.67
CA ASP A 79 -3.98 10.08 1.77
C ASP A 79 -4.59 9.67 3.14
N PRO A 80 -3.75 9.29 4.12
CA PRO A 80 -4.21 8.85 5.44
C PRO A 80 -5.04 9.91 6.18
N HIS A 81 -4.75 11.21 6.01
CA HIS A 81 -5.52 12.28 6.64
C HIS A 81 -6.94 12.40 6.08
N THR A 82 -7.09 12.18 4.77
CA THR A 82 -8.38 12.11 4.09
C THR A 82 -9.20 10.93 4.61
N LEU A 83 -8.60 9.74 4.69
CA LEU A 83 -9.26 8.55 5.25
C LEU A 83 -9.69 8.78 6.71
N ALA A 84 -8.80 9.33 7.54
CA ALA A 84 -9.11 9.63 8.94
C ALA A 84 -10.31 10.58 9.06
N SER A 85 -10.32 11.66 8.28
CA SER A 85 -11.43 12.63 8.25
C SER A 85 -12.75 11.97 7.85
N LEU A 86 -12.76 11.16 6.79
CA LEU A 86 -13.95 10.46 6.32
C LEU A 86 -14.46 9.42 7.34
N MET A 87 -13.55 8.73 8.05
CA MET A 87 -13.90 7.81 9.13
C MET A 87 -14.52 8.55 10.32
N GLU A 88 -13.94 9.67 10.75
CA GLU A 88 -14.47 10.50 11.85
C GLU A 88 -15.87 11.03 11.55
N MET A 89 -16.10 11.41 10.28
CA MET A 89 -17.39 11.86 9.80
C MET A 89 -18.40 10.73 9.55
N GLY A 90 -17.98 9.47 9.72
CA GLY A 90 -18.81 8.28 9.47
C GLY A 90 -19.27 8.17 8.01
N GLN A 91 -18.46 8.64 7.06
CA GLN A 91 -18.71 8.56 5.60
C GLN A 91 -18.15 7.27 4.99
N ILE A 92 -17.19 6.65 5.66
CA ILE A 92 -16.63 5.33 5.32
C ILE A 92 -16.55 4.48 6.58
N GLU A 93 -16.51 3.15 6.40
CA GLU A 93 -16.28 2.25 7.52
C GLU A 93 -14.88 2.47 8.10
N LYS A 94 -14.81 2.38 9.43
CA LYS A 94 -13.54 2.27 10.14
C LYS A 94 -12.94 0.91 9.80
N ALA A 95 -12.07 0.91 8.80
CA ALA A 95 -11.24 -0.25 8.49
C ALA A 95 -9.96 -0.17 9.31
N PRO A 96 -9.46 -1.31 9.85
CA PRO A 96 -8.15 -1.35 10.47
C PRO A 96 -7.12 -0.80 9.48
N LEU A 97 -6.17 -0.01 10.00
CA LEU A 97 -5.02 0.40 9.21
C LEU A 97 -4.23 -0.84 8.81
N SER A 98 -3.38 -0.73 7.79
CA SER A 98 -2.42 -1.79 7.46
C SER A 98 -1.67 -2.21 8.74
N PRO A 99 -1.32 -3.50 8.89
CA PRO A 99 -0.50 -3.93 10.01
C PRO A 99 0.78 -3.11 10.06
N MET A 100 1.08 -2.55 11.22
CA MET A 100 2.20 -1.63 11.46
C MET A 100 2.80 -1.86 12.84
N PHE A 101 4.09 -1.61 12.97
CA PHE A 101 4.75 -1.53 14.26
C PHE A 101 5.85 -0.48 14.24
N TYR A 102 6.13 0.07 15.41
CA TYR A 102 7.19 1.06 15.59
C TYR A 102 8.34 0.42 16.37
N ALA A 103 9.53 0.42 15.80
CA ALA A 103 10.73 -0.15 16.41
C ALA A 103 11.96 0.59 15.90
N ARG A 104 13.02 0.67 16.72
CA ARG A 104 14.27 1.35 16.35
C ARG A 104 14.03 2.78 15.83
N ASP A 105 13.11 3.49 16.48
CA ASP A 105 12.72 4.87 16.14
C ASP A 105 12.18 5.03 14.70
N THR A 106 11.66 3.94 14.14
CA THR A 106 11.18 3.84 12.76
C THR A 106 9.83 3.13 12.72
N LEU A 107 8.90 3.65 11.90
CA LEU A 107 7.62 3.00 11.62
C LEU A 107 7.80 2.01 10.46
N PHE A 108 7.34 0.78 10.65
CA PHE A 108 7.34 -0.26 9.63
C PHE A 108 5.91 -0.64 9.27
N ILE A 109 5.61 -0.71 7.97
CA ILE A 109 4.28 -0.98 7.42
C ILE A 109 4.30 -2.30 6.65
N SER A 110 3.29 -3.14 6.86
CA SER A 110 3.13 -4.39 6.11
C SER A 110 3.04 -4.12 4.62
N THR A 111 3.76 -4.93 3.84
CA THR A 111 3.61 -4.99 2.39
C THR A 111 2.67 -6.10 1.95
N ASP A 112 2.18 -6.92 2.89
CA ASP A 112 1.41 -8.16 2.69
C ASP A 112 2.13 -9.24 1.85
N ARG A 113 3.39 -8.98 1.48
CA ARG A 113 4.25 -9.93 0.76
C ARG A 113 5.00 -10.83 1.74
N ALA A 114 5.35 -12.03 1.30
CA ALA A 114 6.15 -12.96 2.07
C ALA A 114 7.59 -12.46 2.23
N ALA A 115 8.12 -12.55 3.44
CA ALA A 115 9.54 -12.38 3.72
C ALA A 115 10.23 -13.74 3.84
N HIS A 116 11.49 -13.79 3.43
CA HIS A 116 12.31 -15.00 3.50
C HIS A 116 13.58 -14.72 4.32
N PRO A 117 13.46 -14.59 5.65
CA PRO A 117 14.62 -14.35 6.50
C PRO A 117 15.62 -15.51 6.39
N THR A 118 16.91 -15.19 6.29
CA THR A 118 17.99 -16.18 6.22
C THR A 118 18.30 -16.84 7.58
N CYS A 119 17.86 -16.22 8.67
CA CYS A 119 18.01 -16.70 10.04
C CYS A 119 16.68 -16.52 10.79
N GLY A 120 16.28 -17.52 11.60
CA GLY A 120 15.04 -17.47 12.38
C GLY A 120 15.20 -16.84 13.77
N THR A 121 16.32 -16.19 14.07
CA THR A 121 16.53 -15.52 15.36
C THR A 121 15.83 -14.17 15.38
N GLU A 122 14.86 -14.01 16.28
CA GLU A 122 14.14 -12.76 16.50
C GLU A 122 15.07 -11.69 17.12
N ASP A 123 15.05 -10.48 16.55
CA ASP A 123 15.85 -9.32 17.01
C ASP A 123 15.16 -8.54 18.13
N GLY A 124 13.84 -8.67 18.21
CA GLY A 124 13.00 -8.01 19.21
C GLY A 124 11.56 -8.48 19.10
N SER A 125 10.69 -7.92 19.95
CA SER A 125 9.28 -8.29 19.99
C SER A 125 8.37 -7.12 20.38
N PHE A 126 7.08 -7.27 20.12
CA PHE A 126 6.07 -6.26 20.47
C PHE A 126 5.84 -6.23 21.98
N SER A 127 5.95 -5.04 22.58
CA SER A 127 5.75 -4.82 24.01
C SER A 127 4.33 -4.35 24.35
N SER A 128 3.64 -3.73 23.37
CA SER A 128 2.31 -3.16 23.49
C SER A 128 1.53 -3.32 22.18
N ILE A 129 0.27 -3.75 22.29
CA ILE A 129 -0.66 -3.79 21.15
C ILE A 129 -1.67 -2.67 21.33
N ILE A 130 -1.78 -1.80 20.34
CA ILE A 130 -2.71 -0.67 20.32
C ILE A 130 -3.88 -0.94 19.36
N ASP A 131 -4.86 -0.03 19.35
CA ASP A 131 -6.02 -0.14 18.47
C ASP A 131 -5.58 -0.24 16.99
N PRO A 132 -6.10 -1.19 16.20
CA PRO A 132 -5.81 -1.32 14.77
C PRO A 132 -6.05 -0.05 13.93
N LEU A 133 -6.83 0.89 14.44
CA LEU A 133 -7.12 2.18 13.82
C LEU A 133 -6.10 3.27 14.16
N ILE A 134 -5.10 2.98 15.00
CA ILE A 134 -4.10 3.96 15.45
C ILE A 134 -2.73 3.60 14.86
N VAL A 135 -2.03 4.62 14.34
CA VAL A 135 -0.64 4.50 13.89
C VAL A 135 0.27 4.37 15.12
N PRO A 136 1.09 3.30 15.24
CA PRO A 136 2.08 3.18 16.30
C PRO A 136 3.10 4.32 16.27
N SER A 137 3.45 4.85 17.44
CA SER A 137 4.36 6.01 17.55
C SER A 137 5.47 5.84 18.58
N GLU A 138 5.51 4.72 19.30
CA GLU A 138 6.54 4.44 20.31
C GLU A 138 7.14 3.04 20.11
N ASN A 139 8.43 2.89 20.43
CA ASN A 139 9.14 1.62 20.28
C ASN A 139 8.44 0.47 21.01
N GLY A 140 8.17 -0.60 20.24
CA GLY A 140 7.49 -1.81 20.70
C GLY A 140 5.97 -1.76 20.61
N GLN A 141 5.37 -0.67 20.12
CA GLN A 141 3.95 -0.61 19.78
C GLN A 141 3.69 -1.27 18.42
N ALA A 142 2.64 -2.08 18.34
CA ALA A 142 2.08 -2.60 17.10
C ALA A 142 0.55 -2.45 17.11
N ASN A 143 -0.07 -2.21 15.96
CA ASN A 143 -1.53 -2.14 15.84
C ASN A 143 -2.17 -3.49 15.43
N PHE A 144 -1.36 -4.56 15.42
CA PHE A 144 -1.72 -5.90 14.99
C PHE A 144 -0.98 -6.94 15.84
N GLY A 145 -1.36 -8.22 15.67
CA GLY A 145 -0.67 -9.33 16.32
C GLY A 145 -0.87 -9.36 17.85
N GLY A 146 0.03 -10.05 18.52
CA GLY A 146 0.04 -10.27 19.95
C GLY A 146 1.29 -9.71 20.63
N LYS A 147 1.13 -9.36 21.91
CA LYS A 147 2.29 -8.98 22.74
C LYS A 147 3.26 -10.15 22.84
N GLY A 148 4.53 -9.89 22.52
CA GLY A 148 5.59 -10.88 22.47
C GLY A 148 5.85 -11.47 21.09
N ASP A 149 5.04 -11.14 20.07
CA ASP A 149 5.34 -11.51 18.70
C ASP A 149 6.65 -10.87 18.26
N GLY A 150 7.52 -11.70 17.68
CA GLY A 150 8.88 -11.34 17.33
C GLY A 150 9.02 -10.83 15.89
N TYR A 151 10.04 -10.00 15.68
CA TYR A 151 10.44 -9.52 14.36
C TYR A 151 11.93 -9.78 14.11
N ILE A 152 12.30 -9.87 12.84
CA ILE A 152 13.65 -10.15 12.35
C ILE A 152 14.06 -9.03 11.39
N SER A 153 15.24 -8.47 11.57
CA SER A 153 15.85 -7.46 10.73
C SER A 153 16.38 -8.11 9.45
N LEU A 154 15.87 -7.67 8.31
CA LEU A 154 16.35 -8.13 7.00
C LEU A 154 17.39 -7.15 6.44
N TRP A 155 17.12 -5.86 6.58
CA TRP A 155 17.97 -4.76 6.12
C TRP A 155 17.62 -3.46 6.87
N ASP A 156 18.38 -2.39 6.62
CA ASP A 156 18.11 -1.06 7.17
C ASP A 156 16.84 -0.47 6.56
N GLY A 157 15.70 -0.64 7.26
CA GLY A 157 14.38 -0.30 6.73
C GLY A 157 13.54 -1.50 6.29
N ALA A 158 14.00 -2.74 6.51
CA ALA A 158 13.22 -3.94 6.20
C ALA A 158 13.19 -4.94 7.36
N MET A 159 11.99 -5.41 7.69
CA MET A 159 11.71 -6.32 8.81
C MET A 159 10.80 -7.47 8.37
N ALA A 160 10.98 -8.63 8.97
CA ALA A 160 10.11 -9.79 8.83
C ALA A 160 9.38 -10.05 10.15
N VAL A 161 8.05 -10.19 10.10
CA VAL A 161 7.25 -10.56 11.28
C VAL A 161 6.61 -11.92 11.04
N ARG A 162 6.73 -12.84 11.99
CA ARG A 162 6.13 -14.17 11.87
C ARG A 162 4.60 -14.07 12.04
N THR A 163 3.87 -14.43 11.00
CA THR A 163 2.41 -14.53 11.01
C THR A 163 2.03 -15.97 10.67
N GLY A 164 1.61 -16.75 11.68
CA GLY A 164 1.37 -18.18 11.53
C GLY A 164 2.66 -18.94 11.20
N ASP A 165 2.65 -19.69 10.10
CA ASP A 165 3.79 -20.50 9.62
C ASP A 165 4.71 -19.73 8.63
N SER A 166 4.37 -18.48 8.30
CA SER A 166 5.08 -17.66 7.32
C SER A 166 5.58 -16.35 7.93
N TYR A 167 6.51 -15.70 7.24
CA TYR A 167 6.95 -14.35 7.57
C TYR A 167 6.36 -13.35 6.59
N THR A 168 5.85 -12.25 7.10
CA THR A 168 5.36 -11.12 6.29
C THR A 168 6.43 -10.04 6.28
N LEU A 169 6.64 -9.41 5.13
CA LEU A 169 7.58 -8.32 4.92
C LEU A 169 6.98 -6.98 5.31
N PHE A 170 7.70 -6.24 6.15
CA PHE A 170 7.40 -4.87 6.55
C PHE A 170 8.55 -3.95 6.16
N LEU A 171 8.22 -2.80 5.58
CA LEU A 171 9.18 -1.80 5.12
C LEU A 171 8.94 -0.47 5.84
N SER A 172 10.02 0.28 6.07
CA SER A 172 9.93 1.68 6.47
C SER A 172 9.75 2.58 5.25
N ASP A 173 9.34 3.81 5.50
CA ASP A 173 9.30 4.86 4.47
C ASP A 173 10.64 5.02 3.76
N GLY A 174 10.60 5.24 2.44
CA GLY A 174 11.80 5.35 1.60
C GLY A 174 12.56 4.05 1.33
N THR A 175 12.03 2.88 1.74
CA THR A 175 12.63 1.57 1.47
C THR A 175 11.76 0.73 0.55
N VAL A 176 12.36 0.19 -0.50
CA VAL A 176 11.71 -0.72 -1.45
C VAL A 176 12.45 -2.06 -1.54
N GLU A 177 11.73 -3.08 -2.02
CA GLU A 177 12.25 -4.44 -2.16
C GLU A 177 11.95 -5.01 -3.54
N TYR A 178 12.92 -5.75 -4.08
CA TYR A 178 12.84 -6.52 -5.32
C TYR A 178 13.58 -7.85 -5.16
N GLU A 179 12.86 -8.97 -5.25
CA GLU A 179 13.42 -10.33 -5.25
C GLU A 179 14.41 -10.60 -4.10
N GLY A 180 14.05 -10.20 -2.89
CA GLY A 180 14.83 -10.32 -1.66
C GLY A 180 15.94 -9.28 -1.49
N HIS A 181 16.09 -8.35 -2.43
CA HIS A 181 17.05 -7.25 -2.36
C HIS A 181 16.35 -5.96 -1.98
N PHE A 182 17.00 -5.19 -1.10
CA PHE A 182 16.45 -3.96 -0.56
C PHE A 182 17.23 -2.75 -1.06
N PHE A 183 16.52 -1.66 -1.31
CA PHE A 183 17.07 -0.42 -1.85
C PHE A 183 16.46 0.78 -1.13
N GLN A 184 17.23 1.86 -1.01
CA GLN A 184 16.68 3.16 -0.65
C GLN A 184 16.03 3.75 -1.91
N GLU A 185 14.82 4.29 -1.79
CA GLU A 185 14.12 4.94 -2.92
C GLU A 185 14.94 6.09 -3.49
N SER A 186 15.65 6.82 -2.62
CA SER A 186 16.53 7.93 -3.03
C SER A 186 17.73 7.52 -3.89
N ASP A 187 18.08 6.23 -3.92
CA ASP A 187 19.14 5.69 -4.79
C ASP A 187 18.60 5.27 -6.17
N LEU A 188 17.28 5.30 -6.37
CA LEU A 188 16.60 4.84 -7.58
C LEU A 188 16.00 6.01 -8.39
N SER A 189 15.90 5.82 -9.70
CA SER A 189 15.15 6.72 -10.57
C SER A 189 13.63 6.59 -10.37
N GLU A 190 12.89 7.67 -10.65
CA GLU A 190 11.43 7.69 -10.63
C GLU A 190 10.84 6.59 -11.54
N ASP A 191 11.39 6.42 -12.74
CA ASP A 191 11.02 5.34 -13.67
C ASP A 191 11.18 3.94 -13.05
N THR A 192 12.21 3.73 -12.22
CA THR A 192 12.43 2.45 -11.53
C THR A 192 11.44 2.25 -10.39
N LEU A 193 11.08 3.31 -9.67
CA LEU A 193 10.07 3.26 -8.62
C LEU A 193 8.67 2.97 -9.17
N GLU A 194 8.27 3.62 -10.27
CA GLU A 194 7.01 3.32 -10.96
C GLU A 194 6.98 1.87 -11.44
N TRP A 195 8.10 1.37 -11.98
CA TRP A 195 8.21 -0.02 -12.39
C TRP A 195 8.09 -0.98 -11.19
N LEU A 196 8.67 -0.64 -10.04
CA LEU A 196 8.55 -1.45 -8.81
C LEU A 196 7.14 -1.45 -8.25
N GLU A 197 6.45 -0.30 -8.25
CA GLU A 197 5.05 -0.23 -7.84
C GLU A 197 4.18 -1.12 -8.72
N PHE A 198 4.40 -1.07 -10.04
CA PHE A 198 3.76 -1.98 -11.00
C PHE A 198 4.09 -3.44 -10.71
N TYR A 199 5.38 -3.80 -10.62
CA TYR A 199 5.84 -5.18 -10.39
C TYR A 199 5.26 -5.76 -9.09
N ASN A 200 5.32 -4.98 -8.01
CA ASN A 200 4.84 -5.40 -6.69
C ASN A 200 3.32 -5.45 -6.60
N GLY A 201 2.60 -4.74 -7.47
CA GLY A 201 1.14 -4.86 -7.61
C GLY A 201 0.67 -6.10 -8.37
N LEU A 202 1.55 -6.78 -9.12
CA LEU A 202 1.19 -7.98 -9.88
C LEU A 202 1.07 -9.23 -8.99
N PRO A 203 0.17 -10.18 -9.32
CA PRO A 203 0.21 -11.54 -8.80
C PRO A 203 1.55 -12.23 -9.09
N GLU A 204 1.95 -13.18 -8.22
CA GLU A 204 3.24 -13.88 -8.34
C GLU A 204 3.42 -14.56 -9.72
N GLU A 205 2.35 -15.17 -10.25
CA GLU A 205 2.37 -15.82 -11.58
C GLU A 205 2.68 -14.82 -12.71
N ASP A 206 2.18 -13.60 -12.62
CA ASP A 206 2.38 -12.56 -13.64
C ASP A 206 3.77 -11.94 -13.54
N ARG A 207 4.34 -11.84 -12.33
CA ARG A 207 5.71 -11.37 -12.12
C ARG A 207 6.74 -12.21 -12.86
N LEU A 208 6.53 -13.53 -12.92
CA LEU A 208 7.39 -14.47 -13.64
C LEU A 208 7.44 -14.23 -15.16
N SER A 209 6.45 -13.49 -15.71
CA SER A 209 6.37 -13.17 -17.14
C SER A 209 7.10 -11.86 -17.51
N ILE A 210 7.52 -11.08 -16.52
CA ILE A 210 8.20 -9.80 -16.75
C ILE A 210 9.64 -10.05 -17.19
N SER A 211 9.96 -9.65 -18.42
CA SER A 211 11.28 -9.85 -19.02
C SER A 211 12.20 -8.63 -18.94
N TYR A 212 11.64 -7.45 -18.70
CA TYR A 212 12.40 -6.21 -18.54
C TYR A 212 12.59 -5.91 -17.06
N VAL A 213 13.85 -5.78 -16.64
CA VAL A 213 14.24 -5.38 -15.29
C VAL A 213 15.09 -4.12 -15.38
N PRO A 214 14.74 -3.02 -14.68
CA PRO A 214 15.57 -1.83 -14.60
C PRO A 214 17.00 -2.15 -14.17
N HIS A 215 17.97 -1.55 -14.85
CA HIS A 215 19.39 -1.81 -14.63
C HIS A 215 19.87 -1.48 -13.21
N GLU A 216 19.20 -0.57 -12.52
CA GLU A 216 19.48 -0.15 -11.14
C GLU A 216 19.21 -1.27 -10.12
N LEU A 217 18.28 -2.17 -10.44
CA LEU A 217 17.90 -3.32 -9.61
C LEU A 217 18.77 -4.55 -9.87
N LEU A 218 19.53 -4.56 -10.97
CA LEU A 218 20.39 -5.68 -11.30
C LEU A 218 21.55 -5.75 -10.29
N PRO A 219 22.00 -6.97 -9.92
CA PRO A 219 23.18 -7.12 -9.10
C PRO A 219 24.34 -6.38 -9.76
N LYS A 220 24.89 -5.36 -9.06
CA LYS A 220 26.12 -4.70 -9.51
C LYS A 220 27.20 -5.77 -9.52
N GLY A 221 27.56 -6.24 -10.72
CA GLY A 221 28.53 -7.32 -10.88
C GLY A 221 29.79 -7.01 -10.08
N ASP A 222 30.10 -7.86 -9.10
CA ASP A 222 31.29 -7.72 -8.29
C ASP A 222 32.52 -7.89 -9.22
N PRO A 223 33.42 -6.90 -9.37
CA PRO A 223 34.63 -7.06 -10.16
C PRO A 223 35.65 -8.05 -9.55
N GLY A 224 35.30 -8.72 -8.44
CA GLY A 224 36.24 -9.43 -7.57
C GLY A 224 36.62 -10.87 -7.93
N ASN A 225 36.01 -11.55 -8.91
CA ASN A 225 36.40 -12.94 -9.23
C ASN A 225 37.33 -13.03 -10.45
N ARG A 226 38.53 -12.44 -10.34
CA ARG A 226 39.71 -12.88 -11.10
C ARG A 226 40.57 -13.75 -10.19
N VAL A 227 40.17 -15.01 -9.99
CA VAL A 227 41.06 -16.04 -9.46
C VAL A 227 41.75 -16.71 -10.65
N GLY A 228 43.08 -16.70 -10.63
CA GLY A 228 43.93 -17.15 -11.71
C GLY A 228 43.79 -18.62 -12.06
N GLY A 229 43.88 -18.89 -13.36
CA GLY A 229 44.27 -20.18 -13.91
C GLY A 229 45.60 -19.99 -14.63
N SER A 230 46.67 -20.39 -13.96
CA SER A 230 47.95 -20.73 -14.57
C SER A 230 47.79 -21.92 -15.52
N ASP A 231 48.36 -21.81 -16.72
CA ASP A 231 49.12 -22.86 -17.41
C ASP A 231 50.12 -22.20 -18.37
#